data_AF-A0A7H0KCC7-F1
#
_entry.id   AF-A0A7H0KCC7-F1
#
_cell.length_a   1.000
_cell.length_b   1.000
_cell.length_c   1.000
_cell.angle_alpha   90.00
_cell.angle_beta   90.00
_cell.angle_gamma   90.00
#
_symmetry.space_group_name_H-M   'P 1'
#
loop_
_entity.id
_entity.type
_entity.pdbx_description
1 polymer ?
#
loop_
_entity_poly.entity_id
_entity_poly.type
_entity_poly.pdbx_seq_one_letter_code
_entity_poly.pdbx_strand_id
1 'polypeptide(L)'
;MNLPLLVLAVALTLCAAWAFNTAQRLNRLHIRLDRSRDALQAALDRRCAVVAVLFPELAALAAQTEQIPLTATDLQRRLSQETQLTEALRERVGQNPWPPQLQDAHTRVELALRFYDDAVADTRALRLRPAVRVLRLGGTATLPQFALGDR
;
A
#
# COMPACT_ATOMS: atom_id res chain seq x y z
N MET A 1 -50.72 7.70 20.67
CA MET A 1 -50.25 7.34 19.31
C MET A 1 -48.76 7.59 19.25
N ASN A 2 -47.97 6.52 19.32
CA ASN A 2 -46.54 6.57 19.64
C ASN A 2 -45.69 6.86 18.38
N LEU A 3 -46.26 7.58 17.42
CA LEU A 3 -45.59 8.00 16.18
C LEU A 3 -44.20 8.60 16.40
N PRO A 4 -43.97 9.51 17.37
CA PRO A 4 -42.62 10.04 17.59
C PRO A 4 -41.62 8.97 18.06
N LEU A 5 -42.03 8.04 18.93
CA LEU A 5 -41.19 6.92 19.38
C LEU A 5 -40.89 5.96 18.22
N LEU A 6 -41.87 5.71 17.36
CA LEU A 6 -41.71 4.84 16.21
C LEU A 6 -40.78 5.47 15.15
N VAL A 7 -40.94 6.77 14.87
CA VAL A 7 -40.02 7.52 13.99
C VAL A 7 -38.61 7.52 14.56
N LEU A 8 -38.45 7.75 15.86
CA LEU A 8 -37.15 7.74 16.53
C LEU A 8 -36.51 6.34 16.45
N ALA A 9 -37.27 5.28 16.68
CA ALA A 9 -36.79 3.90 16.59
C ALA A 9 -36.35 3.53 15.15
N VAL A 10 -37.12 3.97 14.15
CA VAL A 10 -36.77 3.80 12.73
C VAL A 10 -35.51 4.59 12.37
N ALA A 11 -35.41 5.85 12.82
CA ALA A 11 -34.21 6.66 12.60
C ALA A 11 -32.96 6.04 13.25
N LEU A 12 -33.08 5.54 14.48
CA LEU A 12 -32.00 4.85 15.21
C LEU A 12 -31.54 3.58 14.49
N THR A 13 -32.47 2.75 14.03
CA THR A 13 -32.15 1.51 13.30
C THR A 13 -31.50 1.79 11.96
N LEU A 14 -31.97 2.80 11.21
CA LEU A 14 -31.33 3.26 9.98
C LEU A 14 -29.90 3.79 10.22
N CYS A 15 -29.71 4.61 11.27
CA CYS A 15 -28.38 5.09 11.66
C CYS A 15 -27.43 3.94 12.04
N ALA A 16 -27.90 2.96 12.81
CA ALA A 16 -27.10 1.80 13.20
C ALA A 16 -26.72 0.93 11.98
N ALA A 17 -27.67 0.66 11.08
CA ALA A 17 -27.42 -0.08 9.84
C ALA A 17 -26.43 0.65 8.92
N TRP A 18 -26.52 1.98 8.85
CA TRP A 18 -25.59 2.81 8.10
C TRP A 18 -24.17 2.78 8.68
N ALA A 19 -24.05 2.92 10.01
CA ALA A 19 -22.77 2.85 10.71
C ALA A 19 -22.11 1.46 10.53
N PHE A 20 -22.89 0.38 10.62
CA PHE A 20 -22.40 -0.99 10.43
C PHE A 20 -21.86 -1.22 9.02
N ASN A 21 -22.58 -0.77 7.99
CA ASN A 21 -22.11 -0.86 6.59
C ASN A 21 -20.82 -0.07 6.37
N THR A 22 -20.73 1.13 6.95
CA THR A 22 -19.54 1.97 6.85
C THR A 22 -18.33 1.31 7.52
N ALA A 23 -18.50 0.73 8.71
CA ALA A 23 -17.45 0.01 9.41
C ALA A 23 -16.98 -1.23 8.62
N GLN A 24 -17.90 -2.01 8.06
CA GLN A 24 -17.57 -3.15 7.19
C GLN A 24 -16.81 -2.72 5.93
N ARG A 25 -17.21 -1.62 5.30
CA ARG A 25 -16.53 -1.07 4.13
C ARG A 25 -15.12 -0.61 4.46
N LEU A 26 -14.93 0.04 5.61
CA LEU A 26 -13.61 0.47 6.08
C LEU A 26 -12.69 -0.72 6.35
N ASN A 27 -13.17 -1.75 7.05
CA ASN A 27 -12.41 -2.96 7.32
C ASN A 27 -11.95 -3.65 6.03
N ARG A 28 -12.83 -3.74 5.02
CA ARG A 28 -12.46 -4.30 3.71
C ARG A 28 -11.35 -3.49 3.01
N LEU A 29 -11.38 -2.16 3.11
CA LEU A 29 -10.34 -1.31 2.53
C LEU A 29 -9.01 -1.45 3.26
N HIS A 30 -9.01 -1.51 4.60
CA HIS A 30 -7.79 -1.76 5.37
C HIS A 30 -7.15 -3.09 5.02
N ILE A 31 -7.95 -4.15 4.97
CA ILE A 31 -7.45 -5.47 4.57
C ILE A 31 -6.89 -5.44 3.13
N ARG A 32 -7.53 -4.71 2.21
CA ARG A 32 -7.03 -4.58 0.83
C ARG A 32 -5.71 -3.82 0.78
N LEU A 33 -5.56 -2.76 1.57
CA LEU A 33 -4.33 -1.98 1.68
C LEU A 33 -3.19 -2.80 2.28
N ASP A 34 -3.46 -3.59 3.32
CA ASP A 34 -2.44 -4.48 3.90
C ASP A 34 -1.99 -5.53 2.88
N ARG A 35 -2.94 -6.14 2.16
CA ARG A 35 -2.60 -7.10 1.10
C ARG A 35 -1.81 -6.49 -0.04
N SER A 36 -2.13 -5.26 -0.47
CA SER A 36 -1.36 -4.59 -1.53
C SER A 36 0.05 -4.23 -1.05
N ARG A 37 0.20 -3.86 0.22
CA ARG A 37 1.50 -3.63 0.87
C ARG A 37 2.33 -4.91 0.92
N ASP A 38 1.75 -6.03 1.34
CA ASP A 38 2.43 -7.33 1.40
C ASP A 38 2.85 -7.80 -0.01
N ALA A 39 1.99 -7.60 -1.01
CA ALA A 39 2.30 -7.90 -2.41
C ALA A 39 3.45 -7.03 -2.95
N LEU A 40 3.48 -5.73 -2.59
CA LEU A 40 4.58 -4.84 -2.92
C LEU A 40 5.89 -5.30 -2.27
N GLN A 41 5.88 -5.65 -0.99
CA GLN A 41 7.05 -6.18 -0.31
C GLN A 41 7.58 -7.44 -1.00
N ALA A 42 6.71 -8.41 -1.29
CA ALA A 42 7.10 -9.64 -1.97
C ALA A 42 7.68 -9.39 -3.37
N ALA A 43 7.15 -8.43 -4.12
CA ALA A 43 7.69 -8.06 -5.44
C ALA A 43 9.09 -7.44 -5.33
N LEU A 44 9.31 -6.58 -4.35
CA LEU A 44 10.61 -5.95 -4.07
C LEU A 44 11.65 -6.98 -3.61
N ASP A 45 11.29 -7.87 -2.67
CA ASP A 45 12.17 -8.94 -2.19
C ASP A 45 12.55 -9.89 -3.34
N ARG A 46 11.58 -10.22 -4.21
CA ARG A 46 11.85 -11.03 -5.40
C ARG A 46 12.86 -10.35 -6.33
N ARG A 47 12.77 -9.04 -6.52
CA ARG A 47 13.73 -8.27 -7.33
C ARG A 47 15.12 -8.28 -6.69
N CYS A 48 15.22 -8.09 -5.37
CA CYS A 48 16.48 -8.19 -4.63
C CYS A 48 17.13 -9.57 -4.83
N ALA A 49 16.36 -10.65 -4.69
CA ALA A 49 16.85 -12.01 -4.91
C ALA A 49 17.35 -12.22 -6.35
N VAL A 50 16.63 -11.71 -7.35
CA VAL A 50 17.06 -11.79 -8.77
C VAL A 50 18.35 -10.99 -9.00
N VAL A 51 18.47 -9.79 -8.43
CA VAL A 51 19.69 -8.98 -8.53
C VAL A 51 20.87 -9.69 -7.88
N ALA A 52 20.70 -10.27 -6.69
CA ALA A 52 21.77 -10.98 -5.99
C ALA A 52 22.29 -12.20 -6.78
N VAL A 53 21.42 -12.88 -7.52
CA VAL A 53 21.81 -14.04 -8.36
C VAL A 53 22.49 -13.60 -9.66
N LEU A 54 21.99 -12.55 -10.32
CA LEU A 54 22.50 -12.11 -11.62
C LEU A 54 23.73 -11.20 -11.53
N PHE A 55 23.88 -10.47 -10.42
CA PHE A 55 24.95 -9.51 -10.17
C PHE A 55 25.54 -9.76 -8.78
N PRO A 56 26.41 -10.77 -8.61
CA PRO A 56 26.98 -11.13 -7.31
C PRO A 56 27.67 -9.97 -6.58
N GLU A 57 28.26 -9.04 -7.34
CA GLU A 57 28.85 -7.78 -6.84
C GLU A 57 27.85 -6.87 -6.12
N LEU A 58 26.55 -6.97 -6.45
CA LEU A 58 25.46 -6.22 -5.82
C LEU A 58 24.72 -7.03 -4.76
N ALA A 59 25.07 -8.30 -4.53
CA ALA A 59 24.35 -9.19 -3.62
C ALA A 59 24.31 -8.65 -2.18
N ALA A 60 25.41 -8.05 -1.71
CA ALA A 60 25.47 -7.45 -0.37
C ALA A 60 24.53 -6.26 -0.23
N LEU A 61 24.39 -5.43 -1.27
CA LEU A 61 23.46 -4.30 -1.29
C LEU A 61 22.01 -4.81 -1.38
N ALA A 62 21.73 -5.78 -2.24
CA ALA A 62 20.41 -6.39 -2.39
C ALA A 62 19.93 -7.02 -1.07
N ALA A 63 20.80 -7.73 -0.34
CA ALA A 63 20.47 -8.30 0.96
C ALA A 63 20.19 -7.23 2.02
N GLN A 64 20.95 -6.13 2.02
CA GLN A 64 20.68 -5.00 2.92
C GLN A 64 19.34 -4.33 2.62
N THR A 65 18.99 -4.18 1.34
CA THR A 65 17.69 -3.65 0.92
C THR A 65 16.55 -4.58 1.35
N GLU A 66 16.69 -5.90 1.12
CA GLU A 66 15.70 -6.93 1.47
C GLU A 66 15.40 -6.98 2.98
N GLN A 67 16.41 -6.74 3.82
CA GLN A 67 16.25 -6.74 5.29
C GLN A 67 15.36 -5.62 5.83
N ILE A 68 15.05 -4.59 5.03
CA ILE A 68 14.24 -3.45 5.46
C ILE A 68 12.76 -3.77 5.22
N PRO A 69 11.94 -3.98 6.26
CA PRO A 69 10.53 -4.30 6.08
C PRO A 69 9.74 -3.11 5.55
N LEU A 70 8.70 -3.38 4.76
CA LEU A 70 7.84 -2.35 4.19
C LEU A 70 6.63 -2.14 5.13
N THR A 71 6.73 -1.11 5.97
CA THR A 71 5.75 -0.84 7.03
C THR A 71 4.76 0.25 6.64
N ALA A 72 3.56 0.22 7.22
CA ALA A 72 2.52 1.23 6.94
C ALA A 72 2.94 2.66 7.34
N THR A 73 3.88 2.81 8.27
CA THR A 73 4.36 4.10 8.80
C THR A 73 5.64 4.59 8.14
N ASP A 74 6.47 3.67 7.61
CA ASP A 74 7.77 3.99 7.04
C ASP A 74 8.02 3.14 5.79
N LEU A 75 7.38 3.55 4.67
CA LEU A 75 7.67 3.01 3.34
C LEU A 75 8.94 3.63 2.74
N GLN A 76 9.19 4.90 3.04
CA GLN A 76 10.24 5.70 2.40
C GLN A 76 11.63 5.14 2.69
N ARG A 77 11.86 4.58 3.88
CA ARG A 77 13.11 3.90 4.18
C ARG A 77 13.40 2.71 3.26
N ARG A 78 12.40 1.86 2.98
CA ARG A 78 12.58 0.75 2.02
C ARG A 78 12.73 1.28 0.60
N LEU A 79 11.88 2.21 0.17
CA LEU A 79 11.89 2.75 -1.20
C LEU A 79 13.19 3.50 -1.53
N SER A 80 13.76 4.25 -0.59
CA SER A 80 15.05 4.93 -0.79
C SER A 80 16.19 3.94 -1.03
N GLN A 81 16.20 2.81 -0.33
CA GLN A 81 17.17 1.74 -0.52
C GLN A 81 16.96 1.00 -1.85
N GLU A 82 15.70 0.79 -2.24
CA GLU A 82 15.36 0.24 -3.57
C GLU A 82 15.83 1.16 -4.70
N THR A 83 15.77 2.48 -4.51
CA THR A 83 16.32 3.47 -5.44
C THR A 83 17.84 3.34 -5.57
N GLN A 84 18.57 3.26 -4.45
CA GLN A 84 20.02 3.06 -4.43
C GLN A 84 20.43 1.75 -5.14
N LEU A 85 19.72 0.66 -4.87
CA LEU A 85 19.94 -0.62 -5.56
C LEU A 85 19.71 -0.50 -7.07
N THR A 86 18.67 0.23 -7.49
CA THR A 86 18.36 0.44 -8.91
C THR A 86 19.38 1.32 -9.61
N GLU A 87 19.93 2.32 -8.91
CA GLU A 87 21.01 3.18 -9.41
C GLU A 87 22.30 2.38 -9.61
N ALA A 88 22.74 1.64 -8.59
CA ALA A 88 23.90 0.75 -8.69
C ALA A 88 23.75 -0.29 -9.82
N LEU A 89 22.52 -0.83 -9.98
CA LEU A 89 22.19 -1.73 -11.07
C LEU A 89 22.28 -1.06 -12.44
N ARG A 90 21.79 0.18 -12.58
CA ARG A 90 21.90 0.97 -13.82
C ARG A 90 23.35 1.27 -14.19
N GLU A 91 24.16 1.66 -13.22
CA GLU A 91 25.59 1.88 -13.42
C GLU A 91 26.29 0.59 -13.88
N ARG A 92 25.92 -0.54 -13.27
CA ARG A 92 26.54 -1.83 -13.56
C ARG A 92 26.18 -2.39 -14.94
N VAL A 93 24.90 -2.27 -15.33
CA VAL A 93 24.38 -2.78 -16.60
C VAL A 93 24.71 -1.82 -17.75
N GLY A 94 24.80 -0.52 -17.47
CA GLY A 94 25.03 0.52 -18.47
C GLY A 94 23.84 0.63 -19.44
N GLN A 95 24.14 0.70 -20.74
CA GLN A 95 23.13 0.77 -21.81
C GLN A 95 22.63 -0.61 -22.25
N ASN A 96 23.15 -1.69 -21.66
CA ASN A 96 22.73 -3.02 -22.05
C ASN A 96 21.27 -3.27 -21.64
N PRO A 97 20.49 -4.02 -22.45
CA PRO A 97 19.17 -4.46 -22.03
C PRO A 97 19.25 -5.29 -20.75
N TRP A 98 18.28 -5.09 -19.86
CA TRP A 98 18.20 -5.89 -18.64
C TRP A 98 17.95 -7.36 -18.98
N PRO A 99 18.50 -8.32 -18.21
CA PRO A 99 18.15 -9.73 -18.38
C PRO A 99 16.63 -9.96 -18.22
N PRO A 100 16.03 -10.93 -18.93
CA PRO A 100 14.58 -11.12 -18.92
C PRO A 100 14.00 -11.39 -17.53
N GLN A 101 14.74 -12.09 -16.66
CA GLN A 101 14.34 -12.34 -15.28
C GLN A 101 14.28 -11.06 -14.45
N LEU A 102 15.20 -10.11 -14.71
CA LEU A 102 15.22 -8.81 -14.06
C LEU A 102 14.11 -7.90 -14.61
N GLN A 103 13.84 -7.95 -15.91
CA GLN A 103 12.71 -7.22 -16.52
C GLN A 103 11.38 -7.66 -15.92
N ASP A 104 11.11 -8.97 -15.83
CA ASP A 104 9.90 -9.50 -15.19
C ASP A 104 9.77 -9.05 -13.72
N ALA A 105 10.86 -9.17 -12.95
CA ALA A 105 10.87 -8.71 -11.57
C ALA A 105 10.58 -7.21 -11.44
N HIS A 106 11.13 -6.38 -12.34
CA HIS A 106 10.87 -4.95 -12.36
C HIS A 106 9.42 -4.61 -12.71
N THR A 107 8.87 -5.24 -13.76
CA THR A 107 7.47 -5.04 -14.15
C THR A 107 6.51 -5.43 -13.02
N ARG A 108 6.79 -6.50 -12.28
CA ARG A 108 5.98 -6.88 -11.10
C ARG A 108 6.01 -5.82 -10.01
N VAL A 109 7.16 -5.20 -9.76
CA VAL A 109 7.28 -4.09 -8.81
C VAL A 109 6.46 -2.89 -9.26
N GLU A 110 6.54 -2.51 -10.55
CA GLU A 110 5.75 -1.39 -11.08
C GLU A 110 4.24 -1.63 -10.94
N LEU A 111 3.77 -2.85 -11.21
CA LEU A 111 2.37 -3.23 -11.04
C LEU A 111 1.96 -3.19 -9.56
N ALA A 112 2.80 -3.72 -8.67
CA ALA A 112 2.51 -3.72 -7.23
C ALA A 112 2.48 -2.31 -6.65
N LEU A 113 3.36 -1.41 -7.10
CA LEU A 113 3.34 0.02 -6.73
C LEU A 113 2.01 0.67 -7.11
N ARG A 114 1.54 0.45 -8.34
CA ARG A 114 0.25 0.99 -8.80
C ARG A 114 -0.91 0.46 -7.98
N PHE A 115 -0.98 -0.85 -7.74
CA PHE A 115 -2.06 -1.43 -6.93
C PHE A 115 -2.02 -0.98 -5.47
N TYR A 116 -0.83 -0.73 -4.92
CA TYR A 116 -0.69 -0.13 -3.60
C TYR A 116 -1.25 1.29 -3.59
N ASP A 117 -0.84 2.14 -4.52
CA ASP A 117 -1.31 3.53 -4.61
C ASP A 117 -2.82 3.63 -4.87
N ASP A 118 -3.39 2.75 -5.70
CA ASP A 118 -4.85 2.65 -5.89
C ASP A 118 -5.57 2.32 -4.57
N ALA A 119 -5.02 1.39 -3.77
CA ALA A 119 -5.57 1.05 -2.47
C ALA A 119 -5.45 2.20 -1.45
N VAL A 120 -4.37 2.97 -1.51
CA VAL A 120 -4.18 4.20 -0.72
C VAL A 120 -5.22 5.25 -1.11
N ALA A 121 -5.42 5.47 -2.41
CA ALA A 121 -6.39 6.43 -2.93
C ALA A 121 -7.82 6.08 -2.48
N ASP A 122 -8.23 4.81 -2.62
CA ASP A 122 -9.55 4.33 -2.17
C ASP A 122 -9.75 4.51 -0.65
N THR A 123 -8.71 4.23 0.12
CA THR A 123 -8.73 4.36 1.59
C THR A 123 -8.81 5.82 2.02
N ARG A 124 -8.03 6.71 1.39
CA ARG A 124 -8.08 8.16 1.62
C ARG A 124 -9.43 8.74 1.21
N ALA A 125 -9.96 8.38 0.03
CA ALA A 125 -11.23 8.87 -0.47
C ALA A 125 -12.41 8.55 0.46
N LEU A 126 -12.42 7.35 1.10
CA LEU A 126 -13.44 7.01 2.08
C LEU A 126 -13.27 7.77 3.41
N ARG A 127 -12.03 7.86 3.91
CA ARG A 127 -11.72 8.56 5.17
C ARG A 127 -12.01 10.07 5.11
N LEU A 128 -11.89 10.68 3.94
CA LEU A 128 -12.18 12.09 3.73
C LEU A 128 -13.68 12.40 3.61
N ARG A 129 -14.56 11.39 3.53
CA ARG A 129 -16.01 11.65 3.44
C ARG A 129 -16.54 12.26 4.75
N PRO A 130 -17.31 13.37 4.67
CA PRO A 130 -17.77 14.10 5.86
C PRO A 130 -18.61 13.22 6.79
N ALA A 131 -19.43 12.30 6.26
CA ALA A 131 -20.24 11.39 7.05
C ALA A 131 -19.40 10.44 7.94
N VAL A 132 -18.24 9.98 7.45
CA VAL A 132 -17.32 9.10 8.20
C VAL A 132 -16.57 9.91 9.26
N ARG A 133 -16.21 11.16 8.93
CA ARG A 133 -15.53 12.09 9.81
C ARG A 133 -16.42 12.55 10.97
N VAL A 134 -17.71 12.81 10.71
CA VAL A 134 -18.69 13.21 11.74
C VAL A 134 -18.93 12.08 12.74
N LEU A 135 -19.03 10.83 12.30
CA LEU A 135 -19.19 9.69 13.21
C LEU A 135 -17.88 9.18 13.83
N ARG A 136 -16.72 9.80 13.56
CA ARG A 136 -15.39 9.36 14.04
C ARG A 136 -15.07 7.86 13.80
N LEU A 137 -15.72 7.24 12.81
CA LEU A 137 -15.57 5.81 12.53
C LEU A 137 -14.22 5.45 11.91
N GLY A 138 -13.45 6.43 11.44
CA GLY A 138 -12.14 6.23 10.80
C GLY A 138 -10.95 6.02 11.74
N GLY A 139 -11.15 6.23 13.05
CA GLY A 139 -10.07 6.25 14.06
C GLY A 139 -9.10 7.43 13.90
N THR A 140 -8.13 7.53 14.82
CA THR A 140 -7.01 8.50 14.77
C THR A 140 -5.80 7.99 13.97
N ALA A 141 -5.91 6.82 13.33
CA ALA A 141 -4.82 6.20 12.61
C ALA A 141 -4.36 7.09 11.44
N THR A 142 -3.04 7.26 11.34
CA THR A 142 -2.33 8.07 10.34
C THR A 142 -2.85 7.77 8.92
N LEU A 143 -2.89 8.80 8.07
CA LEU A 143 -3.28 8.62 6.68
C LEU A 143 -2.21 7.80 5.96
N PRO A 144 -2.61 6.76 5.19
CA PRO A 144 -1.64 5.95 4.45
C PRO A 144 -0.90 6.82 3.43
N GLN A 145 0.39 6.56 3.24
CA GLN A 145 1.26 7.33 2.36
C GLN A 145 1.39 6.65 0.99
N PHE A 146 1.39 7.44 -0.09
CA PHE A 146 1.64 6.93 -1.44
C PHE A 146 3.11 6.55 -1.61
N ALA A 147 3.37 5.53 -2.42
CA ALA A 147 4.71 5.07 -2.74
C ALA A 147 5.36 5.92 -3.84
N LEU A 148 4.60 6.36 -4.86
CA LEU A 148 5.10 7.14 -6.00
C LEU A 148 5.25 8.66 -5.75
N GLY A 149 5.02 9.14 -4.52
CA GLY A 149 4.87 10.57 -4.22
C GLY A 149 3.50 11.09 -4.67
N ASP A 150 2.92 12.05 -3.93
CA ASP A 150 1.62 12.65 -4.29
C ASP A 150 1.71 13.27 -5.70
N ARG A 151 1.11 12.63 -6.71
CA ARG A 151 0.83 13.24 -8.03
C ARG A 151 -0.56 13.84 -8.04
#